data_AF-A0A425CVF3-F1
#
_entry.id   AF-A0A425CVF3-F1
#
_cell.length_a   1.000
_cell.length_b   1.000
_cell.length_c   1.000
_cell.angle_alpha   90.00
_cell.angle_beta   90.00
_cell.angle_gamma   90.00
#
_symmetry.space_group_name_H-M   'P 1'
#
loop_
_entity.id
_entity.type
_entity.pdbx_description
1 polymer ?
#
loop_
_entity_poly.entity_id
_entity_poly.type
_entity_poly.pdbx_seq_one_letter_code
_entity_poly.pdbx_strand_id
1 'polypeptide(L)'
;MCSVAHDYAAVAVTSRALPACWDSNATVNALLPCYTFDGRQKPHCVSVGYMQTAYIVQCLGSYALDNHCGTFLELHKPNDETILAQTRLFAEFTNGYRTTTLPLFHAGNRSRTVCNGDYEVIWWVLRTRYKYVVKYQKKLYITTPLCEFDDVTNDYRVYMTLGS
;
A
#
# COMPACT_ATOMS: atom_id res chain seq x y z
N MET A 1 16.23 -20.84 22.88
CA MET A 1 17.39 -20.09 23.41
C MET A 1 18.18 -19.53 22.25
N CYS A 2 18.22 -18.21 22.13
CA CYS A 2 19.30 -17.42 21.54
C CYS A 2 19.20 -16.06 22.25
N SER A 3 19.97 -15.91 23.32
CA SER A 3 20.07 -14.67 24.09
C SER A 3 21.21 -13.85 23.52
N VAL A 4 20.99 -12.56 23.24
CA VAL A 4 22.09 -11.60 23.03
C VAL A 4 21.80 -10.36 23.87
N ALA A 5 22.80 -9.97 24.64
CA ALA A 5 22.77 -8.87 25.59
C ALA A 5 22.52 -7.52 24.91
N HIS A 6 21.73 -6.66 25.56
CA HIS A 6 21.54 -5.27 25.15
C HIS A 6 22.62 -4.39 25.78
N ASP A 7 23.68 -4.09 25.02
CA ASP A 7 24.51 -2.93 25.27
C ASP A 7 23.91 -1.72 24.54
N TYR A 8 23.42 -0.75 25.30
CA TYR A 8 22.85 0.50 24.81
C TYR A 8 23.98 1.48 24.46
N ALA A 9 24.68 1.22 23.35
CA ALA A 9 25.53 2.23 22.73
C ALA A 9 24.67 3.06 21.75
N ALA A 10 24.58 4.37 21.97
CA ALA A 10 24.00 5.32 21.03
C ALA A 10 24.89 5.41 19.78
N VAL A 11 24.74 4.45 18.87
CA VAL A 11 25.42 4.43 17.58
C VAL A 11 24.58 5.22 16.58
N ALA A 12 25.20 6.21 15.94
CA ALA A 12 24.60 7.02 14.88
C ALA A 12 23.85 6.14 13.87
N VAL A 13 22.57 6.45 13.65
CA VAL A 13 21.57 5.68 12.88
C VAL A 13 21.89 5.59 11.38
N THR A 14 23.06 6.04 10.93
CA THR A 14 23.39 6.22 9.51
C THR A 14 24.11 5.04 8.85
N SER A 15 24.50 3.99 9.59
CA SER A 15 25.29 2.87 9.03
C SER A 15 24.71 1.46 9.24
N ARG A 16 23.52 1.32 9.86
CA ARG A 16 22.83 0.03 9.92
C ARG A 16 21.91 -0.12 8.71
N ALA A 17 22.11 -1.18 7.93
CA ALA A 17 21.10 -1.69 7.00
C ALA A 17 19.85 -2.01 7.82
N LEU A 18 18.88 -1.11 7.79
CA LEU A 18 17.57 -1.36 8.39
C LEU A 18 16.94 -2.54 7.65
N PRO A 19 16.17 -3.41 8.35
CA PRO A 19 15.53 -4.55 7.70
C PRO A 19 14.76 -4.09 6.45
N ALA A 20 14.80 -4.87 5.37
CA ALA A 20 14.25 -4.54 4.04
C ALA A 20 12.72 -4.28 3.98
N CYS A 21 12.06 -4.19 5.14
CA CYS A 21 10.64 -3.97 5.32
C CYS A 21 10.32 -2.83 6.30
N TRP A 22 11.33 -2.20 6.91
CA TRP A 22 11.12 -1.00 7.70
C TRP A 22 10.94 0.19 6.75
N ASP A 23 10.12 1.15 7.16
CA ASP A 23 9.75 2.38 6.45
C ASP A 23 10.92 3.32 6.05
N SER A 24 12.16 2.88 6.24
CA SER A 24 13.35 3.73 6.23
C SER A 24 13.91 4.02 4.84
N ASN A 25 13.20 3.66 3.77
CA ASN A 25 13.42 4.21 2.43
C ASN A 25 12.14 4.31 1.56
N ALA A 26 10.97 3.98 2.13
CA ALA A 26 9.68 3.90 1.42
C ALA A 26 9.74 3.19 0.05
N THR A 27 10.68 2.28 -0.17
CA THR A 27 10.85 1.56 -1.44
C THR A 27 10.10 0.24 -1.44
N VAL A 28 9.38 -0.06 -2.51
CA VAL A 28 8.59 -1.29 -2.64
C VAL A 28 8.92 -1.99 -3.96
N ASN A 29 9.04 -3.32 -3.91
CA ASN A 29 9.10 -4.15 -5.11
C ASN A 29 7.71 -4.74 -5.39
N ALA A 30 7.08 -4.31 -6.48
CA ALA A 30 5.72 -4.71 -6.84
C ALA A 30 5.62 -6.14 -7.43
N LEU A 31 6.76 -6.79 -7.72
CA LEU A 31 6.79 -8.20 -8.11
C LEU A 31 6.77 -9.16 -6.92
N LEU A 32 7.15 -8.68 -5.74
CA LEU A 32 7.23 -9.54 -4.57
C LEU A 32 5.83 -9.79 -3.95
N PRO A 33 5.64 -10.99 -3.37
CA PRO A 33 4.47 -11.26 -2.55
C PRO A 33 4.62 -10.64 -1.16
N CYS A 34 3.49 -10.44 -0.48
CA CYS A 34 3.43 -10.00 0.90
C CYS A 34 2.55 -10.93 1.74
N TYR A 35 2.62 -10.79 3.06
CA TYR A 35 1.88 -11.63 4.00
C TYR A 35 0.76 -10.84 4.66
N THR A 36 -0.41 -11.47 4.75
CA THR A 36 -1.54 -11.01 5.56
C THR A 36 -1.33 -11.35 7.03
N PHE A 37 -2.16 -10.76 7.91
CA PHE A 37 -2.07 -10.98 9.35
C PHE A 37 -2.26 -12.44 9.78
N ASP A 38 -2.98 -13.24 8.97
CA ASP A 38 -3.20 -14.68 9.16
C ASP A 38 -2.07 -15.55 8.58
N GLY A 39 -1.00 -14.93 8.08
CA GLY A 39 0.17 -15.62 7.51
C GLY A 39 -0.03 -16.11 6.08
N ARG A 40 -1.16 -15.80 5.43
CA ARG A 40 -1.37 -16.15 4.02
C ARG A 40 -0.57 -15.24 3.10
N GLN A 41 -0.02 -15.83 2.05
CA GLN A 41 0.73 -15.09 1.05
C GLN A 41 -0.22 -14.53 -0.01
N LYS A 42 -0.02 -13.28 -0.39
CA LYS A 42 -0.70 -12.61 -1.50
C LYS A 42 0.36 -12.19 -2.53
N PRO A 43 0.15 -12.43 -3.84
CA PRO A 43 1.06 -11.97 -4.87
C PRO A 43 0.91 -10.46 -5.09
N HIS A 44 2.00 -9.82 -5.55
CA HIS A 44 2.03 -8.41 -5.98
C HIS A 44 1.35 -7.46 -5.00
N CYS A 45 1.88 -7.37 -3.78
CA CYS A 45 1.28 -6.55 -2.74
C CYS A 45 2.32 -5.98 -1.78
N VAL A 46 1.88 -4.99 -1.00
CA VAL A 46 2.64 -4.41 0.10
C VAL A 46 1.86 -4.56 1.41
N SER A 47 2.55 -5.01 2.46
CA SER A 47 1.98 -5.04 3.81
C SER A 47 2.08 -3.64 4.41
N VAL A 48 0.95 -3.09 4.81
CA VAL A 48 0.85 -1.76 5.41
C VAL A 48 0.51 -1.90 6.88
N GLY A 49 1.39 -1.42 7.74
CA GLY A 49 1.09 -1.21 9.14
C GLY A 49 0.46 0.15 9.36
N TYR A 50 -0.64 0.20 10.10
CA TYR A 50 -1.27 1.45 10.51
C TYR A 50 -1.63 1.41 11.99
N MET A 51 -1.44 2.54 12.66
CA MET A 51 -1.88 2.74 14.03
C MET A 51 -3.10 3.62 14.02
N GLN A 52 -4.14 3.22 14.74
CA GLN A 52 -5.32 4.04 14.91
C GLN A 52 -5.73 4.10 16.37
N THR A 53 -6.06 5.30 16.81
CA THR A 53 -6.52 5.60 18.18
C THR A 53 -8.03 5.84 18.26
N ALA A 54 -8.72 5.83 17.11
CA ALA A 54 -10.14 6.14 16.97
C ALA A 54 -10.87 5.13 16.06
N TYR A 55 -12.11 5.43 15.66
CA TYR A 55 -12.99 4.53 14.89
C TYR A 55 -12.72 4.53 13.37
N ILE A 56 -12.59 3.34 12.74
CA ILE A 56 -12.59 3.18 11.27
C ILE A 56 -14.03 3.27 10.80
N VAL A 57 -14.35 4.32 10.05
CA VAL A 57 -15.71 4.52 9.56
C VAL A 57 -16.04 3.45 8.52
N GLN A 58 -17.14 2.75 8.80
CA GLN A 58 -17.75 1.78 7.90
C GLN A 58 -19.19 2.15 7.63
N CYS A 59 -19.67 1.70 6.47
CA CYS A 59 -21.07 1.76 6.13
C CYS A 59 -21.74 0.44 6.49
N LEU A 60 -23.05 0.49 6.74
CA LEU A 60 -23.85 -0.66 7.15
C LEU A 60 -25.06 -0.84 6.23
N GLY A 61 -25.75 -1.98 6.37
CA GLY A 61 -26.94 -2.29 5.58
C GLY A 61 -26.61 -2.49 4.09
N SER A 62 -27.49 -1.98 3.22
CA SER A 62 -27.35 -2.09 1.76
C SER A 62 -26.07 -1.45 1.21
N TYR A 63 -25.45 -0.52 1.95
CA TYR A 63 -24.24 0.19 1.54
C TYR A 63 -22.97 -0.36 2.19
N ALA A 64 -23.04 -1.46 2.95
CA ALA A 64 -21.89 -2.02 3.65
C ALA A 64 -20.72 -2.36 2.73
N LEU A 65 -21.03 -2.78 1.50
CA LEU A 65 -20.05 -3.13 0.46
C LEU A 65 -20.00 -2.11 -0.69
N ASP A 66 -20.70 -0.98 -0.58
CA ASP A 66 -20.68 0.06 -1.62
C ASP A 66 -19.30 0.73 -1.68
N ASN A 67 -18.77 0.96 -2.89
CA ASN A 67 -17.44 1.56 -3.08
C ASN A 67 -17.41 3.07 -2.80
N HIS A 68 -18.56 3.74 -2.72
CA HIS A 68 -18.68 5.16 -2.37
C HIS A 68 -18.75 5.38 -0.85
N CYS A 69 -18.66 4.31 -0.05
CA CYS A 69 -18.94 4.37 1.37
C CYS A 69 -17.95 3.51 2.16
N GLY A 70 -17.17 4.14 3.05
CA GLY A 70 -16.24 3.46 3.96
C GLY A 70 -14.84 4.07 3.97
N THR A 71 -13.91 3.36 4.61
CA THR A 71 -12.50 3.77 4.70
C THR A 71 -11.65 2.92 3.77
N PHE A 72 -10.78 3.56 3.00
CA PHE A 72 -9.93 2.92 2.00
C PHE A 72 -8.48 3.39 2.14
N LEU A 73 -7.56 2.48 1.81
CA LEU A 73 -6.20 2.84 1.45
C LEU A 73 -6.10 2.76 -0.07
N GLU A 74 -5.63 3.83 -0.68
CA GLU A 74 -5.63 3.98 -2.13
C GLU A 74 -4.26 4.38 -2.65
N LEU A 75 -3.87 3.74 -3.76
CA LEU A 75 -2.66 3.97 -4.51
C LEU A 75 -2.94 4.92 -5.67
N HIS A 76 -2.25 6.05 -5.68
CA HIS A 76 -2.35 7.11 -6.67
C HIS A 76 -0.97 7.44 -7.24
N LYS A 77 -0.92 8.10 -8.41
CA LYS A 77 0.30 8.77 -8.89
C LYS A 77 0.40 10.18 -8.31
N PRO A 78 1.60 10.77 -8.26
CA PRO A 78 1.76 12.16 -7.83
C PRO A 78 0.90 13.09 -8.69
N ASN A 79 0.07 13.91 -8.03
CA ASN A 79 -0.85 14.87 -8.67
C ASN A 79 -1.91 14.24 -9.60
N ASP A 80 -2.22 12.95 -9.45
CA ASP A 80 -3.26 12.25 -10.20
C ASP A 80 -4.22 11.59 -9.23
N GLU A 81 -5.52 11.92 -9.33
CA GLU A 81 -6.58 11.35 -8.46
C GLU A 81 -7.07 9.97 -8.94
N THR A 82 -6.45 9.42 -9.98
CA THR A 82 -6.79 8.10 -10.52
C THR A 82 -6.36 7.00 -9.55
N ILE A 83 -7.36 6.25 -9.07
CA ILE A 83 -7.14 5.10 -8.19
C ILE A 83 -6.53 3.95 -9.00
N LEU A 84 -5.24 3.68 -8.77
CA LEU A 84 -4.54 2.56 -9.39
C LEU A 84 -4.80 1.26 -8.65
N ALA A 85 -4.77 1.29 -7.32
CA ALA A 85 -5.11 0.15 -6.50
C ALA A 85 -5.76 0.62 -5.20
N GLN A 86 -6.56 -0.25 -4.59
CA GLN A 86 -7.23 0.10 -3.35
C GLN A 86 -7.45 -1.15 -2.50
N THR A 87 -7.50 -0.95 -1.19
CA THR A 87 -7.99 -1.93 -0.23
C THR A 87 -8.96 -1.26 0.73
N ARG A 88 -10.08 -1.94 1.03
CA ARG A 88 -11.08 -1.45 1.98
C ARG A 88 -10.65 -1.85 3.38
N LEU A 89 -10.64 -0.89 4.30
CA LEU A 89 -10.46 -1.18 5.71
C LEU A 89 -11.81 -1.50 6.33
N PHE A 90 -11.88 -2.64 7.00
CA PHE A 90 -13.03 -2.99 7.81
C PHE A 90 -12.79 -2.53 9.26
N ALA A 91 -13.87 -2.21 9.98
CA ALA A 91 -13.81 -1.84 11.38
C ALA A 91 -13.41 -3.09 12.14
N GLU A 92 -12.29 -2.94 12.82
CA GLU A 92 -11.80 -3.88 13.81
C GLU A 92 -11.79 -3.15 15.17
N PHE A 93 -11.16 -3.75 16.18
CA PHE A 93 -11.02 -3.16 17.51
C PHE A 93 -10.57 -1.68 17.44
N THR A 94 -11.17 -0.85 18.30
CA THR A 94 -11.12 0.63 18.29
C THR A 94 -9.75 1.25 18.53
N ASN A 95 -8.74 0.45 18.91
CA ASN A 95 -7.41 0.93 19.22
C ASN A 95 -6.31 -0.11 18.92
N GLY A 96 -5.16 0.38 18.47
CA GLY A 96 -3.92 -0.39 18.39
C GLY A 96 -3.18 -0.27 17.06
N TYR A 97 -2.13 -1.08 16.94
CA TYR A 97 -1.39 -1.27 15.70
C TYR A 97 -1.94 -2.47 14.94
N ARG A 98 -2.25 -2.26 13.66
CA ARG A 98 -2.80 -3.28 12.76
C ARG A 98 -2.01 -3.32 11.48
N THR A 99 -2.08 -4.46 10.80
CA THR A 99 -1.49 -4.65 9.50
C THR A 99 -2.57 -5.05 8.51
N THR A 100 -2.48 -4.51 7.31
CA THR A 100 -3.32 -4.87 6.17
C THR A 100 -2.44 -5.06 4.94
N THR A 101 -3.01 -5.53 3.84
CA THR A 101 -2.31 -5.65 2.58
C THR A 101 -2.98 -4.78 1.53
N LEU A 102 -2.15 -4.01 0.81
CA LEU A 102 -2.57 -3.24 -0.35
C LEU A 102 -2.09 -3.99 -1.61
N PRO A 103 -3.00 -4.44 -2.49
CA PRO A 103 -2.60 -5.00 -3.78
C PRO A 103 -1.94 -3.93 -4.64
N LEU A 104 -0.96 -4.33 -5.45
CA LEU A 104 -0.24 -3.48 -6.39
C LEU A 104 -0.66 -3.75 -7.85
N PHE A 105 -1.86 -4.32 -8.03
CA PHE A 105 -2.44 -4.54 -9.35
C PHE A 105 -2.92 -3.23 -9.96
N HIS A 106 -2.51 -2.95 -11.20
CA HIS A 106 -2.85 -1.70 -11.87
C HIS A 106 -4.33 -1.66 -12.30
N ALA A 107 -5.06 -0.64 -11.83
CA ALA A 107 -6.49 -0.42 -12.07
C ALA A 107 -7.36 -1.65 -11.75
N GLY A 108 -6.97 -2.44 -10.75
CA GLY A 108 -7.66 -3.68 -10.37
C GLY A 108 -7.49 -4.86 -11.35
N ASN A 109 -6.70 -4.72 -12.41
CA ASN A 109 -6.42 -5.80 -13.35
C ASN A 109 -5.31 -6.72 -12.81
N ARG A 110 -5.65 -7.98 -12.52
CA ARG A 110 -4.71 -8.96 -11.96
C ARG A 110 -3.59 -9.41 -12.91
N SER A 111 -3.72 -9.14 -14.20
CA SER A 111 -2.67 -9.41 -15.19
C SER A 111 -1.69 -8.24 -15.36
N ARG A 112 -1.83 -7.18 -14.54
CA ARG A 112 -0.99 -5.97 -14.64
C ARG A 112 -0.58 -5.50 -13.25
N THR A 113 0.67 -5.11 -13.10
CA THR A 113 1.18 -4.52 -11.86
C THR A 113 1.65 -3.09 -12.11
N VAL A 114 1.67 -2.26 -11.06
CA VAL A 114 2.28 -0.93 -11.14
C VAL A 114 3.80 -1.06 -11.37
N CYS A 115 4.35 -0.16 -12.18
CA CYS A 115 5.76 -0.17 -12.54
C CYS A 115 6.57 0.81 -11.67
N ASN A 116 7.85 0.98 -11.97
CA ASN A 116 8.76 1.80 -11.20
C ASN A 116 8.38 3.27 -11.27
N GLY A 117 8.53 3.97 -10.15
CA GLY A 117 8.25 5.39 -10.07
C GLY A 117 7.81 5.83 -8.69
N ASP A 118 7.60 7.14 -8.56
CA ASP A 118 7.00 7.73 -7.39
C ASP A 118 5.49 7.50 -7.38
N TYR A 119 4.97 7.09 -6.24
CA TYR A 119 3.55 6.90 -6.01
C TYR A 119 3.14 7.51 -4.67
N GLU A 120 1.87 7.87 -4.56
CA GLU A 120 1.26 8.37 -3.34
C GLU A 120 0.23 7.34 -2.88
N VAL A 121 0.59 6.56 -1.88
CA VAL A 121 0.02 5.20 -1.74
C VAL A 121 -0.85 5.02 -0.55
N ILE A 122 -0.69 5.88 0.43
CA ILE A 122 -1.48 5.77 1.64
C ILE A 122 -2.31 7.01 1.73
N TRP A 123 -3.11 7.24 0.68
CA TRP A 123 -4.29 8.08 0.79
C TRP A 123 -5.24 7.34 1.73
N TRP A 124 -5.28 7.79 2.98
CA TRP A 124 -6.31 7.36 3.91
C TRP A 124 -7.59 8.10 3.53
N VAL A 125 -8.42 7.47 2.71
CA VAL A 125 -9.63 8.09 2.18
C VAL A 125 -10.84 7.64 2.96
N LEU A 126 -11.54 8.62 3.51
CA LEU A 126 -12.88 8.44 4.02
C LEU A 126 -13.88 8.80 2.92
N ARG A 127 -14.59 7.79 2.41
CA ARG A 127 -15.65 7.94 1.43
C ARG A 127 -16.99 8.02 2.14
N THR A 128 -17.68 9.13 1.96
CA THR A 128 -19.06 9.32 2.42
C THR A 128 -19.94 9.54 1.20
N ARG A 129 -21.26 9.44 1.36
CA ARG A 129 -22.25 9.63 0.28
C ARG A 129 -22.02 10.91 -0.56
N TYR A 130 -21.48 11.97 0.04
CA TYR A 130 -21.37 13.29 -0.60
C TYR A 130 -19.95 13.78 -0.78
N LYS A 131 -18.98 13.20 -0.07
CA LYS A 131 -17.62 13.72 -0.01
C LYS A 131 -16.59 12.62 0.16
N TYR A 132 -15.47 12.81 -0.52
CA TYR A 132 -14.21 12.09 -0.34
C TYR A 132 -13.29 12.97 0.50
N VAL A 133 -12.81 12.44 1.62
CA VAL A 133 -11.92 13.18 2.54
C VAL A 133 -10.62 12.40 2.68
N VAL A 134 -9.52 13.01 2.22
CA VAL A 134 -8.18 12.48 2.41
C VAL A 134 -7.68 12.91 3.79
N LYS A 135 -7.39 11.94 4.66
CA LYS A 135 -6.92 12.20 6.03
C LYS A 135 -5.41 12.21 6.15
N TYR A 136 -4.75 11.42 5.32
CA TYR A 136 -3.31 11.27 5.32
C TYR A 136 -2.86 10.87 3.92
N GLN A 137 -1.67 11.30 3.52
CA GLN A 137 -1.02 10.92 2.27
C GLN A 137 0.43 10.56 2.60
N LYS A 138 0.87 9.42 2.06
CA LYS A 138 2.26 8.97 2.18
C LYS A 138 2.84 8.61 0.84
N LYS A 139 4.06 9.08 0.60
CA LYS A 139 4.84 8.77 -0.59
C LYS A 139 5.51 7.41 -0.44
N LEU A 140 5.55 6.65 -1.52
CA LEU A 140 6.44 5.51 -1.66
C LEU A 140 7.02 5.48 -3.07
N TYR A 141 8.14 4.81 -3.21
CA TYR A 141 8.81 4.61 -4.48
C TYR A 141 8.78 3.14 -4.87
N ILE A 142 8.27 2.84 -6.06
CA ILE A 142 8.33 1.48 -6.61
C ILE A 142 9.64 1.32 -7.34
N THR A 143 10.46 0.37 -6.90
CA THR A 143 11.78 0.13 -7.50
C THR A 143 11.72 -0.82 -8.68
N THR A 144 10.74 -1.73 -8.70
CA THR A 144 10.65 -2.84 -9.65
C THR A 144 9.19 -3.28 -9.74
N PRO A 145 8.65 -3.64 -10.92
CA PRO A 145 9.30 -3.77 -12.24
C PRO A 145 9.49 -2.46 -13.01
N LEU A 146 10.33 -2.47 -14.05
CA LEU A 146 10.39 -1.36 -15.01
C LEU A 146 9.09 -1.26 -15.81
N CYS A 147 8.71 -0.05 -16.20
CA CYS A 147 7.56 0.19 -17.06
C CYS A 147 7.76 -0.43 -18.46
N GLU A 148 6.70 -1.03 -19.01
CA GLU A 148 6.74 -1.66 -20.34
C GLU A 148 6.75 -0.58 -21.43
N PHE A 149 7.69 -0.66 -22.38
CA PHE A 149 7.72 0.26 -23.51
C PHE A 149 6.75 -0.20 -24.60
N ASP A 150 5.98 0.72 -25.17
CA ASP A 150 5.03 0.46 -26.24
C ASP A 150 5.57 1.02 -27.56
N ASP A 151 6.04 0.13 -28.44
CA ASP A 151 6.64 0.50 -29.72
C ASP A 151 5.66 1.18 -30.70
N VAL A 152 4.35 0.99 -30.51
CA VAL A 152 3.32 1.58 -31.39
C VAL A 152 3.08 3.04 -31.04
N THR A 153 3.00 3.33 -29.75
CA THR A 153 2.82 4.71 -29.25
C THR A 153 4.16 5.42 -29.00
N ASN A 154 5.27 4.69 -29.07
CA ASN A 154 6.62 5.15 -28.77
C ASN A 154 6.72 5.81 -27.38
N ASP A 155 6.03 5.22 -26.40
CA ASP A 155 5.93 5.74 -25.03
C ASP A 155 5.94 4.59 -24.00
N TYR A 156 6.28 4.91 -22.75
CA TYR A 156 6.23 3.95 -21.65
C TYR A 156 4.80 3.81 -21.12
N ARG A 157 4.35 2.57 -21.00
CA ARG A 157 3.10 2.25 -20.32
C ARG A 157 3.23 2.54 -18.84
N VAL A 158 2.09 2.87 -18.23
CA VAL A 158 1.99 3.15 -16.79
C VAL A 158 1.92 1.88 -15.92
N TYR A 159 2.12 0.71 -16.53
CA TYR A 159 2.04 -0.61 -15.90
C TYR A 159 3.01 -1.59 -16.56
N MET A 160 3.24 -2.71 -15.89
CA MET A 160 3.89 -3.90 -16.45
C MET A 160 2.86 -5.03 -16.56
N THR A 161 2.83 -5.72 -17.71
CA THR A 161 2.03 -6.94 -17.87
C THR A 161 2.68 -8.11 -17.12
N LEU A 162 1.90 -8.77 -16.25
CA LEU A 162 2.32 -9.99 -15.57
C LEU A 162 2.14 -11.16 -16.53
N GLY A 163 3.20 -11.92 -16.77
CA GLY A 163 3.15 -13.14 -17.58
C GLY A 163 2.12 -14.12 -17.02
N SER A 164 1.33 -14.71 -17.91
CA SER A 164 0.37 -15.78 -17.61
C SER A 164 1.06 -17.06 -17.11
#